data_AF-A0A0D1ZN63-F1
#
_entry.id   AF-A0A0D1ZN63-F1
#
_cell.length_a   1.000
_cell.length_b   1.000
_cell.length_c   1.000
_cell.angle_alpha   90.00
_cell.angle_beta   90.00
_cell.angle_gamma   90.00
#
_symmetry.space_group_name_H-M   'P 1'
#
loop_
_entity.id
_entity.type
_entity.pdbx_description
1 polymer ?
#
loop_
_entity_poly.entity_id
_entity_poly.type
_entity_poly.pdbx_seq_one_letter_code
_entity_poly.pdbx_strand_id
1 'polypeptide(L)'
;MATAVTDVAEGFSRLTLSPSAPIICPSGPGAGNSKESSEGLTLSQHPTPDLLGDWRRNPSTFFSATDPVVFARVLAICRKWKIPERAARNMAALAAGRKGLPVILLQNPNKGHDKMDFAAMAKSCATIRWIKNVLLRGLGLSIDDVIILDVCLLLDDQWLTRTEGRNPKEADQAVEEVFALLEELLEVINPSMMICCQCATGGRNWITNPRGRRLPKEILASNATEIAEMLSSRTALAKVGESQQLPGKRWKNARIVRAFHPMWFAREQDVKVRSQREQLLTDIIEVAFVPYCMDFVLDRNRMLMDEWTSDLMKMAEKARSIESNIKRLEEEVEKLKRQCMFTV
;
A
#
# COMPACT_ATOMS: atom_id res chain seq x y z
N MET A 1 -9.17 19.33 27.34
CA MET A 1 -8.69 18.78 26.05
C MET A 1 -9.44 17.48 25.69
N ALA A 2 -10.76 17.42 25.96
CA ALA A 2 -11.57 16.19 25.85
C ALA A 2 -12.74 16.32 24.86
N THR A 3 -12.76 17.37 24.03
CA THR A 3 -13.88 17.72 23.14
C THR A 3 -13.63 17.41 21.67
N ALA A 4 -12.54 16.71 21.32
CA ALA A 4 -12.18 16.45 19.92
C ALA A 4 -12.48 15.01 19.43
N VAL A 5 -13.07 14.15 20.27
CA VAL A 5 -13.26 12.71 19.96
C VAL A 5 -14.69 12.37 19.54
N THR A 6 -15.66 13.26 19.73
CA THR A 6 -17.08 13.00 19.41
C THR A 6 -17.52 13.43 18.00
N ASP A 7 -16.77 14.29 17.31
CA ASP A 7 -17.19 14.84 16.00
C ASP A 7 -16.93 13.92 14.81
N VAL A 8 -16.20 12.81 14.98
CA VAL A 8 -15.94 11.85 13.89
C VAL A 8 -17.11 10.87 13.70
N ALA A 9 -17.96 10.67 14.71
CA ALA A 9 -19.05 9.71 14.67
C ALA A 9 -20.34 10.25 13.99
N GLU A 10 -20.58 11.56 14.01
CA GLU A 10 -21.80 12.16 13.43
C GLU A 10 -21.67 12.53 11.93
N GLY A 11 -20.45 12.52 11.37
CA GLY A 11 -20.21 12.86 9.96
C GLY A 11 -20.58 11.77 8.95
N PHE A 12 -20.72 10.50 9.38
CA PHE A 12 -20.90 9.37 8.47
C PHE A 12 -22.35 9.04 8.12
N SER A 13 -23.34 9.62 8.81
CA SER A 13 -24.77 9.33 8.61
C SER A 13 -25.45 10.18 7.52
N ARG A 14 -24.72 10.97 6.72
CA ARG A 14 -25.29 11.87 5.70
C ARG A 14 -24.77 11.69 4.26
N LEU A 15 -24.21 10.54 3.92
CA LEU A 15 -23.92 10.19 2.52
C LEU A 15 -25.08 9.43 1.88
N THR A 16 -26.25 10.06 1.78
CA THR A 16 -27.19 9.73 0.70
C THR A 16 -26.78 10.56 -0.51
N LEU A 17 -26.04 9.95 -1.43
CA LEU A 17 -25.71 10.55 -2.72
C LEU A 17 -27.01 10.88 -3.46
N SER A 18 -27.30 12.17 -3.62
CA SER A 18 -28.33 12.66 -4.53
C SER A 18 -27.86 12.41 -5.97
N PRO A 19 -28.72 11.89 -6.88
CA PRO A 19 -28.33 11.63 -8.26
C PRO A 19 -28.10 12.96 -8.98
N SER A 20 -26.83 13.33 -9.12
CA SER A 20 -26.44 14.49 -9.93
C SER A 20 -26.53 14.13 -11.41
N ALA A 21 -27.19 15.00 -12.17
CA ALA A 21 -27.53 14.85 -13.58
C ALA A 21 -26.35 14.42 -14.49
N PRO A 22 -26.62 13.70 -15.59
CA PRO A 22 -25.59 13.27 -16.53
C PRO A 22 -24.86 14.46 -17.16
N ILE A 23 -23.54 14.40 -17.14
CA ILE A 23 -22.66 15.32 -17.86
C ILE A 23 -22.77 15.01 -19.35
N ILE A 24 -23.54 15.82 -20.08
CA ILE A 24 -23.57 15.81 -21.54
C ILE A 24 -22.34 16.56 -22.04
N CYS A 25 -21.36 15.84 -22.59
CA CYS A 25 -20.32 16.43 -23.44
C CYS A 25 -20.82 16.50 -24.89
N PRO A 26 -20.57 17.58 -25.63
CA PRO A 26 -21.02 17.70 -27.01
C PRO A 26 -20.24 16.76 -27.94
N SER A 27 -20.97 15.87 -28.61
CA SER A 27 -20.48 14.97 -29.64
C SER A 27 -20.14 15.73 -30.92
N GLY A 28 -18.91 15.57 -31.43
CA GLY A 28 -18.61 15.74 -32.85
C GLY A 28 -19.18 14.56 -33.66
N PRO A 29 -19.44 14.71 -34.97
CA PRO A 29 -20.32 13.81 -35.70
C PRO A 29 -19.61 12.50 -36.05
N GLY A 30 -20.19 11.39 -35.60
CA GLY A 30 -19.77 10.04 -35.97
C GLY A 30 -20.70 9.03 -35.29
N ALA A 31 -21.75 8.62 -36.00
CA ALA A 31 -22.81 7.76 -35.51
C ALA A 31 -22.31 6.37 -35.07
N GLY A 32 -22.87 5.87 -33.98
CA GLY A 32 -22.73 4.48 -33.53
C GLY A 32 -23.54 4.25 -32.26
N ASN A 33 -24.80 3.85 -32.40
CA ASN A 33 -25.70 3.50 -31.30
C ASN A 33 -25.20 2.26 -30.56
N SER A 34 -24.87 2.41 -29.27
CA SER A 34 -24.99 1.34 -28.28
C SER A 34 -25.40 1.95 -26.95
N LYS A 35 -26.55 1.51 -26.43
CA LYS A 35 -27.07 1.86 -25.11
C LYS A 35 -26.06 1.39 -24.05
N GLU A 36 -25.36 2.32 -23.41
CA GLU A 36 -24.64 2.06 -22.16
C GLU A 36 -25.54 2.47 -20.99
N SER A 37 -25.93 1.49 -20.18
CA SER A 37 -26.57 1.66 -18.89
C SER A 37 -25.55 2.23 -17.90
N SER A 38 -25.87 3.39 -17.31
CA SER A 38 -25.13 3.99 -16.22
C SER A 38 -25.40 3.24 -14.91
N GLU A 39 -24.59 2.25 -14.59
CA GLU A 39 -24.47 1.74 -13.22
C GLU A 39 -23.31 2.50 -12.55
N GLY A 40 -23.65 3.33 -11.56
CA GLY A 40 -22.66 3.95 -10.68
C GLY A 40 -21.93 2.88 -9.85
N LEU A 41 -20.69 3.18 -9.44
CA LEU A 41 -19.87 2.39 -8.51
C LEU A 41 -20.70 1.90 -7.33
N THR A 42 -21.25 0.69 -7.44
CA THR A 42 -22.00 0.00 -6.37
C THR A 42 -21.16 -1.18 -5.93
N LEU A 43 -20.19 -0.90 -5.06
CA LEU A 43 -19.40 -1.91 -4.34
C LEU A 43 -20.21 -2.55 -3.20
N SER A 44 -21.56 -2.46 -3.23
CA SER A 44 -22.44 -2.92 -2.15
C SER A 44 -22.66 -4.44 -2.09
N GLN A 45 -22.02 -5.20 -2.99
CA GLN A 45 -22.12 -6.66 -3.03
C GLN A 45 -20.80 -7.37 -2.64
N HIS A 46 -19.97 -6.73 -1.83
CA HIS A 46 -18.85 -7.44 -1.23
C HIS A 46 -19.35 -8.32 -0.08
N PRO A 47 -19.19 -9.65 -0.14
CA PRO A 47 -19.21 -10.42 1.08
C PRO A 47 -18.05 -9.89 1.93
N THR A 48 -18.36 -9.25 3.06
CA THR A 48 -17.42 -9.11 4.17
C THR A 48 -16.89 -10.52 4.41
N PRO A 49 -15.60 -10.79 4.23
CA PRO A 49 -15.11 -12.11 4.51
C PRO A 49 -15.37 -12.38 5.99
N ASP A 50 -16.03 -13.48 6.32
CA ASP A 50 -16.06 -14.11 7.66
C ASP A 50 -14.64 -14.48 8.17
N LEU A 51 -13.58 -13.97 7.50
CA LEU A 51 -12.17 -14.13 7.80
C LEU A 51 -11.65 -13.12 8.84
N LEU A 52 -12.52 -12.32 9.47
CA LEU A 52 -12.19 -11.47 10.63
C LEU A 52 -11.90 -12.28 11.91
N GLY A 53 -11.55 -13.56 11.79
CA GLY A 53 -11.02 -14.37 12.87
C GLY A 53 -9.62 -13.91 13.27
N ASP A 54 -9.47 -13.53 14.54
CA ASP A 54 -8.28 -13.43 15.40
C ASP A 54 -6.90 -13.05 14.80
N TRP A 55 -6.88 -12.31 13.69
CA TRP A 55 -5.67 -11.73 13.08
C TRP A 55 -4.96 -10.70 13.96
N ARG A 56 -5.62 -10.33 15.07
CA ARG A 56 -5.32 -9.27 16.04
C ARG A 56 -4.04 -9.48 16.85
N ARG A 57 -3.50 -10.70 16.92
CA ARG A 57 -2.30 -11.03 17.74
C ARG A 57 -1.36 -12.08 17.15
N ASN A 58 -1.63 -12.55 15.93
CA ASN A 58 -0.90 -13.68 15.37
C ASN A 58 0.22 -13.19 14.44
N PRO A 59 1.51 -13.44 14.74
CA PRO A 59 2.63 -13.14 13.83
C PRO A 59 2.44 -13.73 12.42
N SER A 60 1.59 -14.76 12.28
CA SER A 60 1.26 -15.37 10.99
C SER A 60 0.48 -14.45 10.02
N THR A 61 -0.03 -13.31 10.48
CA THR A 61 -0.77 -12.35 9.63
C THR A 61 0.11 -11.26 9.05
N PHE A 62 1.34 -11.12 9.53
CA PHE A 62 2.35 -10.27 8.94
C PHE A 62 3.21 -11.08 7.98
N PHE A 63 3.30 -10.63 6.74
CA PHE A 63 4.22 -11.15 5.76
C PHE A 63 5.53 -10.38 5.82
N SER A 64 6.64 -11.11 5.97
CA SER A 64 7.97 -10.58 5.72
C SER A 64 8.55 -11.27 4.50
N ALA A 65 8.89 -10.50 3.47
CA ALA A 65 9.59 -11.00 2.30
C ALA A 65 11.05 -11.41 2.60
N THR A 66 11.51 -11.25 3.85
CA THR A 66 12.78 -11.82 4.34
C THR A 66 12.64 -13.28 4.79
N ASP A 67 11.47 -13.91 4.58
CA ASP A 67 11.32 -15.35 4.75
C ASP A 67 12.47 -16.09 4.02
N PRO A 68 13.21 -16.99 4.70
CA PRO A 68 14.42 -17.58 4.12
C PRO A 68 14.21 -18.26 2.77
N VAL A 69 13.03 -18.85 2.53
CA VAL A 69 12.75 -19.59 1.29
C VAL A 69 12.58 -18.62 0.12
N VAL A 70 11.73 -17.61 0.28
CA VAL A 70 11.46 -16.62 -0.78
C VAL A 70 12.65 -15.69 -0.98
N PHE A 71 13.26 -15.22 0.12
CA PHE A 71 14.37 -14.28 0.04
C PHE A 71 15.63 -14.89 -0.58
N ALA A 72 15.88 -16.19 -0.36
CA ALA A 72 16.98 -16.88 -1.03
C ALA A 72 16.82 -16.87 -2.57
N ARG A 73 15.58 -17.03 -3.06
CA ARG A 73 15.28 -16.97 -4.50
C ARG A 73 15.48 -15.56 -5.04
N VAL A 74 15.03 -14.53 -4.33
CA VAL A 74 15.27 -13.12 -4.66
C VAL A 74 16.77 -12.85 -4.81
N LEU A 75 17.58 -13.27 -3.83
CA LEU A 75 19.03 -13.09 -3.87
C LEU A 75 19.69 -13.86 -5.01
N ALA A 76 19.19 -15.05 -5.36
CA ALA A 76 19.68 -15.81 -6.50
C ALA A 76 19.43 -15.08 -7.83
N ILE A 77 18.24 -14.52 -8.03
CA ILE A 77 17.89 -13.69 -9.19
C ILE A 77 18.78 -12.44 -9.23
N CYS A 78 18.95 -11.75 -8.10
CA CYS A 78 19.85 -10.59 -8.04
C CYS A 78 21.29 -10.92 -8.45
N ARG A 79 21.85 -12.03 -7.95
CA ARG A 79 23.20 -12.47 -8.34
C ARG A 79 23.29 -12.80 -9.83
N LYS A 80 22.32 -13.55 -10.37
CA LYS A 80 22.28 -13.93 -11.79
C LYS A 80 22.28 -12.71 -12.71
N TRP A 81 21.43 -11.73 -12.41
CA TRP A 81 21.20 -10.55 -13.25
C TRP A 81 22.03 -9.32 -12.85
N LYS A 82 23.00 -9.50 -11.95
CA LYS A 82 23.90 -8.46 -11.44
C LYS A 82 23.13 -7.26 -10.87
N ILE A 83 22.02 -7.52 -10.21
CA ILE A 83 21.21 -6.53 -9.51
C ILE A 83 21.78 -6.39 -8.09
N PRO A 84 22.06 -5.17 -7.61
CA PRO A 84 22.58 -4.98 -6.26
C PRO A 84 21.63 -5.57 -5.19
N GLU A 85 22.16 -6.24 -4.17
CA GLU A 85 21.38 -6.82 -3.06
C GLU A 85 20.54 -5.77 -2.32
N ARG A 86 20.89 -4.48 -2.44
CA ARG A 86 20.07 -3.38 -1.92
C ARG A 86 18.68 -3.33 -2.56
N ALA A 87 18.57 -3.63 -3.85
CA ALA A 87 17.27 -3.73 -4.53
C ALA A 87 16.40 -4.83 -3.90
N ALA A 88 16.99 -5.98 -3.57
CA ALA A 88 16.30 -7.06 -2.87
C ALA A 88 15.79 -6.63 -1.49
N ARG A 89 16.60 -5.90 -0.72
CA ARG A 89 16.19 -5.37 0.60
C ARG A 89 15.06 -4.35 0.50
N ASN A 90 15.13 -3.45 -0.49
CA ASN A 90 14.09 -2.44 -0.69
C ASN A 90 12.77 -3.06 -1.19
N MET A 91 12.86 -4.04 -2.09
CA MET A 91 11.71 -4.86 -2.50
C MET A 91 11.11 -5.58 -1.29
N ALA A 92 11.95 -6.23 -0.47
CA ALA A 92 11.46 -6.94 0.71
C ALA A 92 10.82 -6.01 1.74
N ALA A 93 11.34 -4.79 1.91
CA ALA A 93 10.74 -3.78 2.77
C ALA A 93 9.37 -3.30 2.25
N LEU A 94 9.20 -3.10 0.94
CA LEU A 94 7.91 -2.77 0.33
C LEU A 94 6.91 -3.93 0.43
N ALA A 95 7.39 -5.16 0.25
CA ALA A 95 6.58 -6.35 0.31
C ALA A 95 6.18 -6.73 1.75
N ALA A 96 6.82 -6.15 2.77
CA ALA A 96 6.45 -6.41 4.15
C ALA A 96 5.12 -5.73 4.50
N GLY A 97 4.21 -6.45 5.15
CA GLY A 97 2.91 -5.90 5.51
C GLY A 97 1.92 -6.98 5.94
N ARG A 98 0.66 -6.60 6.18
CA ARG A 98 -0.38 -7.51 6.68
C ARG A 98 -1.09 -8.22 5.54
N LYS A 99 -1.19 -9.55 5.61
CA LYS A 99 -1.86 -10.39 4.59
C LYS A 99 -3.38 -10.17 4.49
N GLY A 100 -4.00 -9.61 5.54
CA GLY A 100 -5.44 -9.33 5.58
C GLY A 100 -5.85 -8.01 4.91
N LEU A 101 -4.88 -7.16 4.54
CA LEU A 101 -5.16 -5.91 3.85
C LEU A 101 -5.04 -6.10 2.33
N PRO A 102 -5.70 -5.26 1.51
CA PRO A 102 -5.46 -5.24 0.08
C PRO A 102 -3.98 -5.01 -0.24
N VAL A 103 -3.49 -5.71 -1.26
CA VAL A 103 -2.12 -5.52 -1.79
C VAL A 103 -2.16 -4.43 -2.87
N ILE A 104 -1.18 -3.54 -2.88
CA ILE A 104 -1.02 -2.56 -3.96
C ILE A 104 0.02 -3.07 -4.95
N LEU A 105 -0.38 -3.22 -6.22
CA LEU A 105 0.51 -3.60 -7.31
C LEU A 105 0.92 -2.39 -8.13
N LEU A 106 2.21 -2.11 -8.15
CA LEU A 106 2.86 -1.09 -8.97
C LEU A 106 3.51 -1.73 -10.20
N GLN A 107 4.01 -0.90 -11.13
CA GLN A 107 4.56 -1.43 -12.39
C GLN A 107 5.99 -1.94 -12.22
N ASN A 108 6.88 -1.10 -11.71
CA ASN A 108 8.30 -1.36 -11.60
C ASN A 108 8.94 -0.44 -10.54
N PRO A 109 10.07 -0.86 -9.96
CA PRO A 109 10.77 -0.08 -8.95
C PRO A 109 11.16 1.31 -9.43
N ASN A 110 11.18 2.27 -8.49
CA ASN A 110 11.67 3.61 -8.77
C ASN A 110 13.12 3.59 -9.25
N LYS A 111 13.47 4.51 -10.14
CA LYS A 111 14.85 4.72 -10.58
C LYS A 111 15.76 4.95 -9.36
N GLY A 112 16.78 4.10 -9.25
CA GLY A 112 17.73 4.16 -8.14
C GLY A 112 17.28 3.44 -6.87
N HIS A 113 16.26 2.58 -6.93
CA HIS A 113 15.93 1.62 -5.86
C HIS A 113 17.13 0.73 -5.47
N ASP A 114 18.10 0.58 -6.37
CA ASP A 114 19.34 -0.16 -6.16
C ASP A 114 20.48 0.71 -5.57
N LYS A 115 20.32 2.04 -5.56
CA LYS A 115 21.36 3.03 -5.17
C LYS A 115 21.14 3.66 -3.81
N MET A 116 19.95 3.58 -3.23
CA MET A 116 19.65 4.17 -1.93
C MET A 116 18.90 3.19 -1.03
N ASP A 117 18.97 3.39 0.28
CA ASP A 117 18.20 2.56 1.22
C ASP A 117 16.70 2.86 1.14
N PHE A 118 15.91 2.02 1.82
CA PHE A 118 14.46 2.10 1.79
C PHE A 118 13.94 3.46 2.30
N ALA A 119 14.52 4.01 3.37
CA ALA A 119 14.09 5.27 3.94
C ALA A 119 14.30 6.44 2.96
N ALA A 120 15.47 6.49 2.31
CA ALA A 120 15.76 7.46 1.26
C ALA A 120 14.90 7.26 0.00
N MET A 121 14.63 6.01 -0.38
CA MET A 121 13.74 5.67 -1.49
C MET A 121 12.30 6.13 -1.22
N ALA A 122 11.75 5.81 -0.05
CA ALA A 122 10.41 6.20 0.36
C ALA A 122 10.26 7.73 0.47
N LYS A 123 11.33 8.44 0.87
CA LYS A 123 11.35 9.90 0.91
C LYS A 123 11.40 10.52 -0.48
N SER A 124 12.16 9.94 -1.41
CA SER A 124 12.43 10.53 -2.74
C SER A 124 11.41 10.15 -3.81
N CYS A 125 10.86 8.94 -3.76
CA CYS A 125 9.88 8.46 -4.73
C CYS A 125 8.52 9.14 -4.56
N ALA A 126 8.06 9.85 -5.61
CA ALA A 126 6.77 10.55 -5.58
C ALA A 126 5.58 9.58 -5.40
N THR A 127 5.59 8.43 -6.08
CA THR A 127 4.57 7.37 -5.95
C THR A 127 4.46 6.88 -4.51
N ILE A 128 5.59 6.45 -3.91
CA ILE A 128 5.60 5.92 -2.54
C ILE A 128 5.18 6.98 -1.53
N ARG A 129 5.65 8.22 -1.70
CA ARG A 129 5.25 9.35 -0.84
C ARG A 129 3.74 9.63 -0.93
N TRP A 130 3.17 9.57 -2.13
CA TRP A 130 1.74 9.76 -2.33
C TRP A 130 0.93 8.63 -1.68
N ILE A 131 1.30 7.37 -1.91
CA ILE A 131 0.65 6.20 -1.29
C ILE A 131 0.69 6.32 0.23
N LYS A 132 1.86 6.64 0.80
CA LYS A 132 2.02 6.87 2.24
C LYS A 132 1.05 7.94 2.77
N ASN A 133 0.86 9.03 2.03
CA ASN A 133 -0.03 10.10 2.46
C ASN A 133 -1.51 9.68 2.41
N VAL A 134 -1.94 8.97 1.36
CA VAL A 134 -3.33 8.47 1.25
C VAL A 134 -3.62 7.45 2.33
N LEU A 135 -2.76 6.45 2.50
CA LEU A 135 -2.88 5.43 3.54
C LEU A 135 -2.95 6.07 4.94
N LEU A 136 -2.06 7.03 5.23
CA LEU A 136 -2.02 7.65 6.54
C LEU A 136 -3.20 8.58 6.80
N ARG A 137 -3.54 9.46 5.85
CA ARG A 137 -4.56 10.50 6.06
C ARG A 137 -5.98 9.99 5.93
N GLY A 138 -6.23 9.10 4.97
CA GLY A 138 -7.56 8.55 4.71
C GLY A 138 -7.88 7.33 5.57
N LEU A 139 -6.87 6.52 5.90
CA LEU A 139 -7.09 5.18 6.46
C LEU A 139 -6.33 4.94 7.77
N GLY A 140 -5.53 5.89 8.24
CA GLY A 140 -4.69 5.73 9.42
C GLY A 140 -3.60 4.66 9.27
N LEU A 141 -3.33 4.13 8.08
CA LEU A 141 -2.35 3.06 7.87
C LEU A 141 -0.92 3.60 7.69
N SER A 142 0.07 2.91 8.25
CA SER A 142 1.46 3.11 7.84
C SER A 142 1.71 2.42 6.51
N ILE A 143 2.74 2.86 5.79
CA ILE A 143 3.21 2.13 4.62
C ILE A 143 3.70 0.72 4.99
N ASP A 144 4.24 0.54 6.20
CA ASP A 144 4.72 -0.75 6.70
C ASP A 144 3.58 -1.72 7.09
N ASP A 145 2.33 -1.23 7.15
CA ASP A 145 1.15 -2.08 7.37
C ASP A 145 0.71 -2.76 6.06
N VAL A 146 1.04 -2.18 4.90
CA VAL A 146 0.47 -2.54 3.59
C VAL A 146 1.53 -3.16 2.70
N ILE A 147 1.21 -4.33 2.14
CA ILE A 147 2.07 -4.99 1.17
C ILE A 147 1.98 -4.22 -0.16
N ILE A 148 3.12 -3.73 -0.63
CA ILE A 148 3.28 -3.09 -1.93
C ILE A 148 4.25 -3.93 -2.76
N LEU A 149 3.81 -4.38 -3.93
CA LEU A 149 4.66 -5.13 -4.85
C LEU A 149 4.74 -4.40 -6.19
N ASP A 150 5.92 -4.40 -6.80
CA ASP A 150 6.04 -4.09 -8.22
C ASP A 150 5.80 -5.35 -9.04
N VAL A 151 5.08 -5.26 -10.16
CA VAL A 151 4.96 -6.38 -11.10
C VAL A 151 6.33 -6.82 -11.60
N CYS A 152 7.24 -5.87 -11.79
CA CYS A 152 8.64 -6.11 -12.12
C CYS A 152 9.57 -5.89 -10.90
N LEU A 153 9.38 -6.67 -9.83
CA LEU A 153 9.96 -6.53 -8.48
C LEU A 153 11.40 -6.00 -8.33
N LEU A 154 12.30 -6.30 -9.27
CA LEU A 154 13.72 -6.00 -9.16
C LEU A 154 14.28 -5.17 -10.31
N LEU A 155 13.59 -5.11 -11.45
CA LEU A 155 14.12 -4.53 -12.69
C LEU A 155 13.55 -3.13 -12.85
N ASP A 156 14.38 -2.13 -12.59
CA ASP A 156 14.00 -0.78 -12.97
C ASP A 156 14.08 -0.58 -14.49
N ASP A 157 13.44 0.49 -14.88
CA ASP A 157 13.39 1.03 -16.22
C ASP A 157 14.78 1.23 -16.88
N GLN A 158 15.82 1.54 -16.09
CA GLN A 158 17.17 1.75 -16.60
C GLN A 158 17.88 0.42 -16.88
N TRP A 159 17.70 -0.55 -15.98
CA TRP A 159 18.21 -1.91 -16.14
C TRP A 159 17.62 -2.53 -17.39
N LEU A 160 16.30 -2.47 -17.56
CA LEU A 160 15.60 -2.99 -18.74
C LEU A 160 16.15 -2.36 -20.03
N THR A 161 16.21 -1.03 -20.10
CA THR A 161 16.72 -0.32 -21.28
C THR A 161 18.17 -0.69 -21.61
N ARG A 162 19.03 -0.85 -20.59
CA ARG A 162 20.45 -1.18 -20.76
C ARG A 162 20.66 -2.63 -21.18
N THR A 163 19.90 -3.55 -20.63
CA THR A 163 20.03 -4.98 -20.93
C THR A 163 19.41 -5.30 -22.28
N GLU A 164 18.23 -4.78 -22.59
CA GLU A 164 17.58 -4.95 -23.90
C GLU A 164 18.50 -4.44 -25.04
N GLY A 165 19.10 -3.27 -24.88
CA GLY A 165 20.01 -2.71 -25.88
C GLY A 165 21.32 -3.51 -26.08
N ARG A 166 21.70 -4.37 -25.12
CA ARG A 166 22.89 -5.22 -25.22
C ARG A 166 22.54 -6.65 -25.64
N ASN A 167 21.49 -7.21 -25.08
CA ASN A 167 21.05 -8.58 -25.25
C ASN A 167 19.54 -8.70 -24.95
N PRO A 168 18.67 -8.59 -25.97
CA PRO A 168 17.22 -8.67 -25.79
C PRO A 168 16.76 -9.97 -25.11
N LYS A 169 17.32 -11.11 -25.50
CA LYS A 169 16.98 -12.42 -24.92
C LYS A 169 17.29 -12.50 -23.42
N GLU A 170 18.34 -11.81 -22.98
CA GLU A 170 18.70 -11.73 -21.56
C GLU A 170 17.70 -10.89 -20.77
N ALA A 171 17.20 -9.80 -21.37
CA ALA A 171 16.16 -8.99 -20.76
C ALA A 171 14.85 -9.78 -20.63
N ASP A 172 14.45 -10.54 -21.67
CA ASP A 172 13.25 -11.36 -21.66
C ASP A 172 13.31 -12.43 -20.55
N GLN A 173 14.42 -13.17 -20.46
CA GLN A 173 14.62 -14.19 -19.42
C GLN A 173 14.58 -13.60 -18.00
N ALA A 174 15.13 -12.39 -17.81
CA ALA A 174 15.09 -11.73 -16.51
C ALA A 174 13.68 -11.31 -16.12
N VAL A 175 12.90 -10.80 -17.09
CA VAL A 175 11.49 -10.45 -16.88
C VAL A 175 10.67 -11.69 -16.51
N GLU A 176 10.85 -12.80 -17.21
CA GLU A 176 10.17 -14.07 -16.92
C GLU A 176 10.47 -14.57 -15.50
N GLU A 177 11.74 -14.57 -15.08
CA GLU A 177 12.11 -15.02 -13.74
C GLU A 177 11.56 -14.12 -12.63
N VAL A 178 11.56 -12.80 -12.84
CA VAL A 178 11.00 -11.84 -11.89
C VAL A 178 9.48 -11.95 -11.81
N PHE A 179 8.82 -12.26 -12.93
CA PHE A 179 7.38 -12.49 -12.95
C PHE A 179 7.00 -13.80 -12.25
N ALA A 180 7.75 -14.88 -12.47
CA ALA A 180 7.56 -16.13 -11.72
C ALA A 180 7.73 -15.91 -10.20
N LEU A 181 8.72 -15.10 -9.80
CA LEU A 181 8.90 -14.70 -8.41
C LEU A 181 7.71 -13.90 -7.86
N LEU A 182 7.10 -13.02 -8.65
CA LEU A 182 5.86 -12.32 -8.26
C LEU A 182 4.72 -13.31 -8.01
N GLU A 183 4.53 -14.29 -8.89
CA GLU A 183 3.49 -15.31 -8.72
C GLU A 183 3.71 -16.15 -7.45
N GLU A 184 4.95 -16.53 -7.16
CA GLU A 184 5.32 -17.23 -5.91
C GLU A 184 5.02 -16.35 -4.68
N LEU A 185 5.39 -15.06 -4.72
CA LEU A 185 5.08 -14.12 -3.64
C LEU A 185 3.57 -13.99 -3.42
N LEU A 186 2.81 -13.83 -4.50
CA LEU A 186 1.36 -13.71 -4.43
C LEU A 186 0.69 -14.99 -3.89
N GLU A 187 1.25 -16.18 -4.14
CA GLU A 187 0.78 -17.43 -3.50
C GLU A 187 0.99 -17.41 -1.99
N VAL A 188 2.19 -17.00 -1.56
CA VAL A 188 2.54 -16.97 -0.13
C VAL A 188 1.73 -15.91 0.61
N ILE A 189 1.49 -14.77 -0.02
CA ILE A 189 0.66 -13.68 0.51
C ILE A 189 -0.81 -14.08 0.50
N ASN A 190 -1.27 -14.74 -0.57
CA ASN A 190 -2.65 -15.14 -0.82
C ASN A 190 -3.66 -13.99 -0.61
N PRO A 191 -3.53 -12.87 -1.35
CA PRO A 191 -4.37 -11.71 -1.12
C PRO A 191 -5.81 -11.94 -1.56
N SER A 192 -6.78 -11.50 -0.75
CA SER A 192 -8.20 -11.45 -1.14
C SER A 192 -8.47 -10.32 -2.15
N MET A 193 -7.68 -9.26 -2.10
CA MET A 193 -7.82 -8.09 -2.96
C MET A 193 -6.45 -7.52 -3.36
N MET A 194 -6.33 -7.13 -4.62
CA MET A 194 -5.18 -6.45 -5.18
C MET A 194 -5.64 -5.19 -5.91
N ILE A 195 -5.03 -4.05 -5.63
CA ILE A 195 -5.24 -2.80 -6.37
C ILE A 195 -4.15 -2.69 -7.41
N CYS A 196 -4.50 -2.85 -8.68
CA CYS A 196 -3.53 -2.83 -9.75
C CYS A 196 -3.35 -1.42 -10.32
N CYS A 197 -2.28 -0.76 -9.89
CA CYS A 197 -1.85 0.57 -10.34
C CYS A 197 -0.89 0.49 -11.54
N GLN A 198 -0.93 -0.59 -12.32
CA GLN A 198 -0.19 -0.71 -13.59
C GLN A 198 -0.99 -0.01 -14.69
N CYS A 199 -0.42 0.99 -15.35
CA CYS A 199 -1.14 1.75 -16.36
C CYS A 199 -0.51 1.57 -17.75
N ALA A 200 -1.13 0.76 -18.59
CA ALA A 200 -0.94 0.85 -20.04
C ALA A 200 -1.78 2.03 -20.57
N THR A 201 -1.32 3.26 -20.40
CA THR A 201 -1.96 4.43 -21.02
C THR A 201 -1.68 4.44 -22.51
N GLY A 202 -2.53 3.74 -23.29
CA GLY A 202 -2.52 3.87 -24.74
C GLY A 202 -2.96 2.65 -25.54
N GLY A 203 -4.21 2.20 -25.36
CA GLY A 203 -5.07 1.56 -26.39
C GLY A 203 -4.58 0.35 -27.21
N ARG A 204 -3.33 -0.08 -27.11
CA ARG A 204 -2.75 -1.24 -27.79
C ARG A 204 -1.67 -1.80 -26.87
N ASN A 205 -1.77 -3.07 -26.50
CA ASN A 205 -0.71 -4.08 -26.42
C ASN A 205 0.78 -3.65 -26.17
N TRP A 206 1.08 -2.67 -25.31
CA TRP A 206 2.46 -2.22 -25.07
C TRP A 206 2.69 -1.83 -23.61
N ILE A 207 3.85 -2.20 -23.05
CA ILE A 207 4.44 -1.51 -21.87
C ILE A 207 5.28 -0.35 -22.40
N THR A 208 5.10 0.85 -21.87
CA THR A 208 5.90 2.01 -22.32
C THR A 208 7.17 2.11 -21.49
N ASN A 209 8.33 2.03 -22.11
CA ASN A 209 9.61 2.23 -21.44
C ASN A 209 9.92 3.74 -21.22
N PRO A 210 10.96 4.10 -20.45
CA PRO A 210 11.31 5.48 -20.10
C PRO A 210 11.61 6.42 -21.26
N ARG A 211 11.86 5.87 -22.45
CA ARG A 211 12.17 6.63 -23.66
C ARG A 211 10.94 6.82 -24.55
N GLY A 212 9.75 6.47 -24.06
CA GLY A 212 8.52 6.50 -24.86
C GLY A 212 8.49 5.43 -25.96
N ARG A 213 9.41 4.45 -25.94
CA ARG A 213 9.36 3.29 -26.83
C ARG A 213 8.42 2.25 -26.25
N ARG A 214 7.62 1.70 -27.14
CA ARG A 214 6.63 0.66 -26.88
C ARG A 214 7.35 -0.68 -26.82
N LEU A 215 7.41 -1.32 -25.65
CA LEU A 215 7.81 -2.72 -25.53
C LEU A 215 6.64 -3.59 -26.01
N PRO A 216 6.86 -4.50 -26.97
CA PRO A 216 5.79 -5.36 -27.47
C PRO A 216 5.12 -6.08 -26.33
N LYS A 217 3.79 -6.21 -26.43
CA LYS A 217 2.99 -7.15 -25.64
C LYS A 217 3.77 -8.44 -25.45
N GLU A 218 4.47 -8.91 -26.50
CA GLU A 218 5.24 -10.14 -26.58
C GLU A 218 6.29 -10.36 -25.48
N ILE A 219 6.87 -9.35 -24.82
CA ILE A 219 7.78 -9.63 -23.68
C ILE A 219 7.00 -10.14 -22.46
N LEU A 220 5.77 -9.63 -22.27
CA LEU A 220 4.83 -10.27 -21.38
C LEU A 220 4.08 -11.40 -22.08
N ALA A 221 3.74 -11.34 -23.37
CA ALA A 221 2.70 -12.12 -24.07
C ALA A 221 3.21 -13.31 -24.88
N SER A 222 4.50 -13.43 -25.15
CA SER A 222 5.06 -14.68 -25.69
C SER A 222 5.07 -15.78 -24.63
N ASN A 223 5.03 -15.40 -23.34
CA ASN A 223 4.90 -16.27 -22.18
C ASN A 223 3.92 -15.71 -21.11
N ALA A 224 2.93 -14.90 -21.50
CA ALA A 224 2.01 -14.27 -20.53
C ALA A 224 1.20 -15.38 -19.92
N THR A 225 1.48 -15.66 -18.66
CA THR A 225 0.48 -16.33 -17.86
C THR A 225 -0.78 -15.47 -17.89
N GLU A 226 -1.95 -16.11 -17.82
CA GLU A 226 -3.25 -15.45 -17.77
C GLU A 226 -3.25 -14.25 -16.79
N ILE A 227 -2.47 -14.39 -15.70
CA ILE A 227 -2.24 -13.39 -14.66
C ILE A 227 -1.59 -12.12 -15.20
N ALA A 228 -0.58 -12.19 -16.06
CA ALA A 228 0.08 -11.01 -16.61
C ALA A 228 -0.89 -10.11 -17.40
N GLU A 229 -1.79 -10.71 -18.17
CA GLU A 229 -2.85 -9.97 -18.88
C GLU A 229 -3.84 -9.38 -17.88
N MET A 230 -4.24 -10.14 -16.86
CA MET A 230 -5.14 -9.66 -15.82
C MET A 230 -4.51 -8.62 -14.90
N LEU A 231 -3.19 -8.54 -14.78
CA LEU A 231 -2.51 -7.46 -14.07
C LEU A 231 -2.30 -6.22 -14.94
N SER A 232 -2.70 -6.25 -16.21
CA SER A 232 -2.64 -5.06 -17.06
C SER A 232 -3.84 -4.15 -16.80
N SER A 233 -3.66 -3.01 -16.13
CA SER A 233 -4.76 -2.06 -15.91
C SER A 233 -4.75 -0.91 -16.92
N ARG A 234 -5.96 -0.43 -17.24
CA ARG A 234 -6.20 0.72 -18.13
C ARG A 234 -6.99 1.75 -17.36
N THR A 235 -6.65 3.02 -17.58
CA THR A 235 -7.36 4.16 -16.99
C THR A 235 -8.87 4.13 -17.21
N ALA A 236 -9.32 3.68 -18.39
CA ALA A 236 -10.75 3.57 -18.69
C ALA A 236 -11.47 2.63 -17.72
N LEU A 237 -10.84 1.51 -17.36
CA LEU A 237 -11.41 0.51 -16.45
C LEU A 237 -11.41 1.02 -15.00
N ALA A 238 -10.38 1.78 -14.62
CA ALA A 238 -10.33 2.44 -13.31
C ALA A 238 -11.45 3.49 -13.14
N LYS A 239 -11.78 4.24 -14.21
CA LYS A 239 -12.85 5.25 -14.17
C LYS A 239 -14.24 4.65 -13.93
N VAL A 240 -14.46 3.41 -14.38
CA VAL A 240 -15.73 2.69 -14.16
C VAL A 240 -15.69 1.81 -12.91
N GLY A 241 -14.58 1.83 -12.14
CA GLY A 241 -14.45 1.02 -10.93
C GLY A 241 -14.40 -0.48 -11.19
N GLU A 242 -13.89 -0.90 -12.34
CA GLU A 242 -13.89 -2.32 -12.71
C GLU A 242 -13.09 -3.15 -11.70
N SER A 243 -13.67 -4.29 -11.31
CA SER A 243 -12.97 -5.34 -10.60
C SER A 243 -13.22 -6.68 -11.24
N GLN A 244 -12.22 -7.57 -11.16
CA GLN A 244 -12.27 -8.90 -11.75
C GLN A 244 -11.78 -9.93 -10.73
N GLN A 245 -12.48 -11.06 -10.63
CA GLN A 245 -11.99 -12.19 -9.86
C GLN A 245 -10.92 -12.94 -10.67
N LEU A 246 -9.82 -13.31 -10.02
CA LEU A 246 -8.79 -14.10 -10.68
C LEU A 246 -9.29 -15.54 -10.93
N PRO A 247 -9.11 -16.07 -12.15
CA PRO A 247 -9.38 -17.45 -12.52
C PRO A 247 -8.36 -18.40 -11.89
N GLY A 248 -8.76 -19.67 -11.83
CA GLY A 248 -7.90 -20.75 -11.33
C GLY A 248 -8.05 -21.02 -9.84
N LYS A 249 -7.82 -22.29 -9.45
CA LYS A 249 -7.95 -22.74 -8.06
C LYS A 249 -6.98 -22.01 -7.11
N ARG A 250 -5.82 -21.60 -7.64
CA ARG A 250 -4.76 -20.87 -6.93
C ARG A 250 -5.21 -19.48 -6.47
N TRP A 251 -6.14 -18.85 -7.18
CA TRP A 251 -6.54 -17.45 -6.97
C TRP A 251 -8.03 -17.26 -6.74
N LYS A 252 -8.75 -18.35 -6.43
CA LYS A 252 -10.22 -18.40 -6.37
C LYS A 252 -10.86 -17.30 -5.50
N ASN A 253 -10.13 -16.72 -4.56
CA ASN A 253 -10.63 -15.69 -3.65
C ASN A 253 -10.03 -14.31 -3.91
N ALA A 254 -9.10 -14.18 -4.85
CA ALA A 254 -8.41 -12.93 -5.14
C ALA A 254 -9.21 -12.10 -6.15
N ARG A 255 -9.46 -10.84 -5.81
CA ARG A 255 -10.05 -9.84 -6.71
C ARG A 255 -9.01 -8.80 -7.09
N ILE A 256 -8.96 -8.42 -8.36
CA ILE A 256 -8.18 -7.29 -8.85
C ILE A 256 -9.11 -6.10 -9.02
N VAL A 257 -8.77 -4.98 -8.40
CA VAL A 257 -9.38 -3.68 -8.61
C VAL A 257 -8.51 -2.90 -9.59
N ARG A 258 -9.11 -2.43 -10.69
CA ARG A 258 -8.41 -1.66 -11.73
C ARG A 258 -8.14 -0.25 -11.22
N ALA A 259 -6.87 0.14 -11.20
CA ALA A 259 -6.43 1.47 -10.83
C ALA A 259 -5.43 2.03 -11.86
N PHE A 260 -4.72 3.10 -11.51
CA PHE A 260 -3.69 3.69 -12.36
C PHE A 260 -2.50 4.18 -11.54
N HIS A 261 -1.34 4.22 -12.20
CA HIS A 261 -0.10 4.64 -11.55
C HIS A 261 -0.17 6.11 -11.10
N PRO A 262 0.25 6.48 -9.87
CA PRO A 262 0.19 7.87 -9.38
C PRO A 262 0.92 8.90 -10.25
N MET A 263 1.95 8.47 -10.98
CA MET A 263 2.64 9.34 -11.95
C MET A 263 1.74 9.87 -13.08
N TRP A 264 0.58 9.26 -13.32
CA TRP A 264 -0.35 9.70 -14.36
C TRP A 264 -0.96 11.07 -14.04
N PHE A 265 -1.30 11.36 -12.78
CA PHE A 265 -1.70 12.70 -12.38
C PHE A 265 -0.50 13.56 -11.98
N ALA A 266 0.57 12.99 -11.41
CA ALA A 266 1.74 13.79 -11.05
C ALA A 266 2.40 14.49 -12.26
N ARG A 267 2.24 13.94 -13.47
CA ARG A 267 2.71 14.52 -14.74
C ARG A 267 1.68 15.39 -15.45
N GLU A 268 0.43 15.40 -14.99
CA GLU A 268 -0.64 16.19 -15.61
C GLU A 268 -0.39 17.68 -15.35
N GLN A 269 -0.45 18.52 -16.37
CA GLN A 269 -0.18 19.96 -16.24
C GLN A 269 -1.43 20.74 -15.85
N ASP A 270 -2.60 20.30 -16.32
CA ASP A 270 -3.87 20.91 -15.93
C ASP A 270 -4.19 20.56 -14.48
N VAL A 271 -4.24 21.59 -13.63
CA VAL A 271 -4.47 21.45 -12.18
C VAL A 271 -5.81 20.80 -11.88
N LYS A 272 -6.88 21.15 -12.63
CA LYS A 272 -8.21 20.58 -12.41
C LYS A 272 -8.24 19.11 -12.76
N VAL A 273 -7.65 18.74 -13.91
CA VAL A 273 -7.55 17.33 -14.33
C VAL A 273 -6.66 16.54 -13.39
N ARG A 274 -5.55 17.13 -12.92
CA ARG A 274 -4.67 16.52 -11.91
C ARG A 274 -5.44 16.20 -10.64
N SER A 275 -6.14 17.18 -10.06
CA SER A 275 -6.91 16.98 -8.83
C SER A 275 -8.03 15.95 -9.00
N GLN A 276 -8.73 15.93 -10.14
CA GLN A 276 -9.76 14.93 -10.42
C GLN A 276 -9.20 13.51 -10.48
N ARG A 277 -8.04 13.33 -11.12
CA ARG A 277 -7.39 12.02 -11.22
C ARG A 277 -6.79 11.58 -9.89
N GLU A 278 -6.22 12.51 -9.13
CA GLU A 278 -5.73 12.23 -7.79
C GLU A 278 -6.88 11.78 -6.89
N GLN A 279 -8.01 12.51 -6.89
CA GLN A 279 -9.19 12.14 -6.12
C GLN A 279 -9.72 10.76 -6.51
N LEU A 280 -9.84 10.47 -7.81
CA LEU A 280 -10.30 9.16 -8.28
C LEU A 280 -9.42 8.01 -7.77
N LEU A 281 -8.09 8.17 -7.73
CA LEU A 281 -7.22 7.11 -7.20
C LEU A 281 -7.33 6.99 -5.68
N THR A 282 -7.47 8.13 -4.98
CA THR A 282 -7.74 8.15 -3.55
C THR A 282 -9.03 7.40 -3.24
N ASP A 283 -10.12 7.68 -3.95
CA ASP A 283 -11.43 7.02 -3.76
C ASP A 283 -11.31 5.51 -3.98
N ILE A 284 -10.61 5.07 -5.02
CA ILE A 284 -10.39 3.64 -5.29
C ILE A 284 -9.64 2.97 -4.11
N ILE A 285 -8.58 3.60 -3.62
CA ILE A 285 -7.80 3.07 -2.49
C ILE A 285 -8.66 3.05 -1.22
N GLU A 286 -9.32 4.16 -0.89
CA GLU A 286 -10.13 4.26 0.31
C GLU A 286 -11.25 3.24 0.31
N VAL A 287 -12.03 3.12 -0.76
CA VAL A 287 -13.12 2.15 -0.81
C VAL A 287 -12.60 0.71 -0.75
N ALA A 288 -11.46 0.40 -1.35
CA ALA A 288 -10.86 -0.92 -1.28
C ALA A 288 -10.37 -1.27 0.14
N PHE A 289 -9.84 -0.29 0.88
CA PHE A 289 -9.23 -0.51 2.20
C PHE A 289 -10.18 -0.32 3.38
N VAL A 290 -11.15 0.58 3.32
CA VAL A 290 -12.08 0.91 4.42
C VAL A 290 -12.69 -0.34 5.07
N PRO A 291 -13.20 -1.34 4.32
CA PRO A 291 -13.77 -2.55 4.91
C PRO A 291 -12.79 -3.35 5.77
N TYR A 292 -11.49 -3.19 5.56
CA TYR A 292 -10.42 -3.89 6.27
C TYR A 292 -9.78 -3.04 7.38
N CYS A 293 -9.95 -1.72 7.33
CA CYS A 293 -9.20 -0.78 8.18
C CYS A 293 -9.96 -0.31 9.41
N MET A 294 -11.30 -0.26 9.39
CA MET A 294 -12.06 0.31 10.53
C MET A 294 -11.74 -0.39 11.85
N ASP A 295 -11.83 -1.73 11.87
CA ASP A 295 -11.49 -2.49 13.07
C ASP A 295 -10.00 -2.42 13.40
N PHE A 296 -9.13 -2.40 12.38
CA PHE A 296 -7.68 -2.29 12.56
C PHE A 296 -7.28 -1.01 13.29
N VAL A 297 -7.76 0.13 12.81
CA VAL A 297 -7.37 1.44 13.32
C VAL A 297 -7.89 1.61 14.74
N LEU A 298 -9.11 1.16 15.01
CA LEU A 298 -9.70 1.16 16.35
C LEU A 298 -8.89 0.30 17.32
N ASP A 299 -8.52 -0.92 16.92
CA ASP A 299 -7.73 -1.83 17.76
C ASP A 299 -6.31 -1.30 18.00
N ARG A 300 -5.63 -0.79 16.96
CA ARG A 300 -4.28 -0.21 17.11
C ARG A 300 -4.31 1.00 18.03
N ASN A 301 -5.30 1.88 17.88
CA ASN A 301 -5.46 3.04 18.75
C ASN A 301 -5.76 2.60 20.19
N ARG A 302 -6.57 1.55 20.40
CA ARG A 302 -6.79 0.99 21.74
C ARG A 302 -5.49 0.46 22.35
N MET A 303 -4.69 -0.30 21.61
CA MET A 303 -3.41 -0.82 22.10
C MET A 303 -2.44 0.30 22.48
N LEU A 304 -2.32 1.33 21.65
CA LEU A 304 -1.49 2.50 21.95
C LEU A 304 -1.98 3.24 23.20
N MET A 305 -3.30 3.36 23.37
CA MET A 305 -3.91 3.95 24.57
C MET A 305 -3.65 3.10 25.82
N ASP A 306 -3.71 1.78 25.72
CA ASP A 306 -3.41 0.87 26.83
C ASP A 306 -1.94 0.96 27.24
N GLU A 307 -1.02 1.01 26.27
CA GLU A 307 0.42 1.20 26.51
C GLU A 307 0.70 2.56 27.17
N TRP A 308 0.12 3.64 26.63
CA TRP A 308 0.22 4.96 27.23
C TRP A 308 -0.35 5.02 28.64
N THR A 309 -1.49 4.35 28.87
CA THR A 309 -2.12 4.27 30.19
C THR A 309 -1.22 3.49 31.16
N SER A 310 -0.60 2.40 30.71
CA SER A 310 0.36 1.64 31.51
C SER A 310 1.56 2.50 31.92
N ASP A 311 2.14 3.23 30.98
CA ASP A 311 3.28 4.10 31.27
C ASP A 311 2.92 5.27 32.17
N LEU A 312 1.73 5.84 32.00
CA LEU A 312 1.22 6.88 32.88
C LEU A 312 0.99 6.36 34.30
N MET A 313 0.50 5.12 34.45
CA MET A 313 0.36 4.47 35.75
C MET A 313 1.72 4.23 36.43
N LYS A 314 2.75 3.77 35.69
CA LYS A 314 4.12 3.62 36.21
C LYS A 314 4.71 4.96 36.65
N MET A 315 4.50 6.02 35.87
CA MET A 315 4.94 7.37 36.24
C MET A 315 4.25 7.87 37.51
N ALA A 316 2.94 7.64 37.65
CA ALA A 316 2.18 8.02 38.84
C ALA A 316 2.65 7.24 40.09
N GLU A 317 2.97 5.95 39.95
CA GLU A 317 3.53 5.15 41.04
C GLU A 317 4.90 5.64 41.47
N LYS A 318 5.77 5.96 40.50
CA LYS A 318 7.08 6.56 40.78
C LYS A 318 6.95 7.91 41.50
N ALA A 319 5.99 8.75 41.10
CA ALA A 319 5.72 10.02 41.76
C ALA A 319 5.26 9.83 43.22
N ARG A 320 4.35 8.87 43.49
CA ARG A 320 3.93 8.53 44.86
C ARG A 320 5.10 8.04 45.72
N SER A 321 6.00 7.23 45.15
CA SER A 321 7.20 6.76 45.85
C SER A 321 8.13 7.92 46.21
N ILE A 322 8.32 8.88 45.30
CA ILE A 322 9.11 10.10 45.56
C ILE A 322 8.48 10.94 46.67
N GLU A 323 7.16 11.16 46.63
CA GLU A 323 6.44 11.92 47.66
C GLU A 323 6.58 11.27 49.05
N SER A 324 6.46 9.94 49.14
CA SER A 324 6.67 9.22 50.39
C SER A 324 8.10 9.36 50.93
N ASN A 325 9.10 9.35 50.05
CA ASN A 325 10.49 9.55 50.44
C ASN A 325 10.75 10.98 50.94
N ILE A 326 10.13 11.99 50.30
CA ILE A 326 10.21 13.40 50.74
C ILE A 326 9.65 13.53 52.15
N LYS A 327 8.44 13.01 52.41
CA LYS A 327 7.81 13.06 53.75
C LYS A 327 8.70 12.41 54.82
N ARG A 328 9.30 11.25 54.53
CA ARG A 328 10.24 10.58 55.44
C ARG A 328 11.47 11.46 55.73
N LEU A 329 12.04 12.09 54.70
CA LEU A 329 13.18 12.99 54.87
C LEU A 329 12.82 14.24 55.68
N GLU A 330 11.62 14.80 55.48
CA GLU A 330 11.12 15.93 56.27
C GLU A 330 10.99 15.56 57.76
N GLU A 331 10.46 14.38 58.08
CA GLU A 331 10.38 13.85 59.44
C GLU A 331 11.77 13.63 60.08
N GLU A 332 12.72 13.09 59.33
CA GLU A 332 14.11 12.91 59.80
C GLU A 332 14.80 14.25 60.09
N VAL A 333 14.63 15.23 59.20
CA VAL A 333 15.16 16.60 59.40
C VAL A 333 14.57 17.23 60.66
N GLU A 334 13.27 17.09 60.87
CA GLU A 334 12.60 17.65 62.05
C GLU A 334 13.06 16.98 63.35
N LYS A 335 13.30 15.67 63.33
CA LYS A 335 13.89 14.92 64.45
C LYS A 335 15.30 15.42 64.78
N LEU A 336 16.14 15.62 63.77
CA LEU A 336 17.50 16.13 63.94
C LEU A 336 17.50 17.56 64.51
N LYS A 337 16.62 18.44 64.02
CA LYS A 337 16.45 19.79 64.57
C LYS A 337 16.13 19.77 66.06
N ARG A 338 15.22 18.90 66.49
CA ARG A 338 14.88 18.73 67.91
C ARG A 338 16.08 18.28 68.72
N GLN A 339 16.83 17.29 68.26
CA GLN A 339 18.03 16.80 68.95
C GLN A 339 19.07 17.91 69.15
N CYS A 340 19.34 18.73 68.13
CA CYS A 340 20.29 19.83 68.22
C CYS A 340 19.89 20.90 69.24
N MET A 341 18.58 21.16 69.42
CA MET A 341 18.10 22.15 70.40
C MET A 341 18.27 21.72 71.87
N PHE A 342 18.50 20.43 72.15
CA PHE A 342 18.74 19.94 73.53
C PHE A 342 20.24 19.86 73.90
N THR A 343 21.13 20.21 72.97
CA THR A 343 22.60 20.15 73.16
C THR A 343 23.26 21.52 73.36
N VAL A 344 22.47 22.58 73.53
CA VAL A 344 22.91 23.94 73.86
C VAL A 344 22.37 24.29 75.24
#